data_AF-A0A958RZK4-F1
#
_entry.id   AF-A0A958RZK4-F1
#
_cell.length_a   1.000
_cell.length_b   1.000
_cell.length_c   1.000
_cell.angle_alpha   90.00
_cell.angle_beta   90.00
_cell.angle_gamma   90.00
#
_symmetry.space_group_name_H-M   'P 1'
#
loop_
_entity.id
_entity.type
_entity.pdbx_description
1 polymer ?
#
loop_
_entity_poly.entity_id
_entity_poly.type
_entity_poly.pdbx_seq_one_letter_code
_entity_poly.pdbx_strand_id
1 'polypeptide(L)' 'MTEFIYSLGDLFYWLFENTLEPLGMFPNWSFLMLGFGGLFFWLKMQKDFNEKAKSEGTLK' A
#
# COMPACT_ATOMS: atom_id res chain seq x y z
N MET A 1 21.06 24.24 23.39
CA MET A 1 20.51 24.12 22.02
C MET A 1 21.11 22.94 21.28
N THR A 2 22.43 22.86 21.18
CA THR A 2 23.15 21.76 20.52
C THR A 2 22.79 20.36 21.06
N GLU A 3 22.71 20.18 22.38
CA GLU A 3 22.33 18.89 23.00
C GLU A 3 20.90 18.46 22.66
N PHE A 4 19.96 19.39 22.58
CA PHE A 4 18.57 19.09 22.21
C PHE A 4 18.47 18.62 20.74
N ILE A 5 19.27 19.21 19.85
CA ILE A 5 19.32 18.78 18.45
C ILE A 5 19.93 17.38 18.33
N TYR A 6 20.98 17.08 19.11
CA TYR A 6 21.56 15.73 19.13
C TYR A 6 20.62 14.69 19.72
N SER A 7 19.94 14.98 20.84
CA SER A 7 18.99 14.03 21.44
C SER A 7 17.77 13.77 20.55
N LEU A 8 17.33 14.78 19.80
CA LEU A 8 16.29 14.61 18.78
C LEU A 8 16.79 13.74 17.62
N GLY A 9 18.06 13.91 17.22
CA GLY A 9 18.73 13.04 16.26
C GLY A 9 18.74 11.58 16.71
N ASP A 10 19.18 11.32 17.95
CA ASP A 10 19.23 9.96 18.52
C ASP A 10 17.84 9.29 18.55
N LEU A 11 16.79 10.07 18.83
CA LEU A 11 15.42 9.58 18.78
C LEU A 11 15.01 9.15 17.37
N PHE A 12 15.37 9.94 16.35
CA PHE A 12 15.09 9.57 14.96
C PHE A 12 15.90 8.36 14.50
N TYR A 13 17.18 8.27 14.88
CA TYR A 13 18.00 7.09 14.60
C TYR A 13 17.39 5.84 15.24
N TRP A 14 17.05 5.91 16.53
CA TRP A 14 16.40 4.80 17.22
C TRP A 14 15.09 4.40 16.54
N LEU A 15 14.26 5.37 16.15
CA LEU A 15 13.01 5.09 15.45
C LEU A 15 13.26 4.37 14.11
N PHE A 16 14.21 4.84 13.30
CA PHE A 16 14.52 4.23 12.01
C PHE A 16 15.11 2.83 12.16
N GLU A 17 16.12 2.64 13.01
CA GLU A 17 16.79 1.35 13.25
C GLU A 17 15.84 0.29 13.83
N ASN A 18 14.87 0.70 14.65
CA ASN A 18 13.98 -0.25 15.33
C ASN A 18 12.62 -0.44 14.61
N THR A 19 12.27 0.41 13.64
CA THR A 19 11.00 0.30 12.92
C THR A 19 11.17 0.14 11.41
N LEU A 20 11.87 1.05 10.73
CA LEU A 20 11.92 1.09 9.27
C LEU A 20 12.98 0.15 8.69
N GLU A 21 14.17 0.07 9.27
CA GLU A 21 15.20 -0.88 8.81
C GLU A 21 14.78 -2.35 8.97
N PRO A 22 14.21 -2.80 10.10
CA PRO A 22 13.81 -4.19 10.27
C PRO A 22 12.68 -4.61 9.32
N LEU A 23 11.87 -3.65 8.86
CA LEU A 23 10.85 -3.89 7.84
C LEU A 23 11.46 -4.27 6.48
N GLY A 24 12.69 -3.85 6.18
CA GLY A 24 13.41 -4.26 4.97
C GLY A 24 12.54 -4.19 3.70
N MET A 25 12.38 -5.34 3.02
CA MET A 25 11.54 -5.45 1.82
C MET A 25 10.05 -5.73 2.10
N PHE A 26 9.63 -5.95 3.35
CA PHE A 26 8.24 -6.29 3.66
C PHE A 26 7.22 -5.26 3.13
N PRO A 27 7.45 -3.93 3.23
CA PRO A 27 6.53 -2.94 2.65
C PRO A 27 6.41 -3.06 1.13
N ASN A 28 7.51 -3.35 0.43
CA ASN A 28 7.48 -3.51 -1.02
C ASN A 28 6.63 -4.72 -1.43
N TRP A 29 6.81 -5.85 -0.76
CA TRP A 29 5.99 -7.04 -0.98
C TRP A 29 4.52 -6.81 -0.61
N SER A 30 4.23 -6.09 0.46
CA SER A 30 2.86 -5.78 0.86
C SER A 30 2.17 -4.87 -0.15
N PHE A 31 2.84 -3.82 -0.64
CA PHE A 31 2.29 -2.95 -1.68
C PHE A 31 2.11 -3.67 -3.01
N LEU A 32 3.02 -4.56 -3.39
CA LEU A 32 2.86 -5.40 -4.57
C LEU A 32 1.64 -6.32 -4.43
N MET A 33 1.51 -7.02 -3.30
CA MET A 33 0.38 -7.90 -3.03
C MET A 33 -0.95 -7.15 -3.01
N LEU A 34 -1.00 -5.96 -2.40
CA LEU A 34 -2.19 -5.10 -2.40
C LEU A 34 -2.52 -4.58 -3.80
N GLY A 35 -1.51 -4.18 -4.58
CA GLY A 35 -1.69 -3.71 -5.95
C GLY A 35 -2.26 -4.80 -6.86
N PHE A 36 -1.64 -5.99 -6.86
CA PHE A 36 -2.14 -7.12 -7.63
C PHE A 36 -3.49 -7.62 -7.13
N GLY A 37 -3.66 -7.78 -5.81
CA GLY A 37 -4.92 -8.19 -5.21
C GLY A 37 -6.07 -7.22 -5.55
N GLY A 38 -5.81 -5.92 -5.43
CA GLY A 38 -6.75 -4.87 -5.81
C GLY A 38 -7.11 -4.89 -7.30
N LEU A 39 -6.12 -5.11 -8.17
CA LEU A 39 -6.35 -5.26 -9.62
C LEU A 39 -7.27 -6.46 -9.93
N PHE A 40 -6.99 -7.64 -9.38
CA PHE A 40 -7.83 -8.82 -9.60
C PHE A 40 -9.24 -8.64 -9.04
N PHE A 41 -9.36 -8.02 -7.87
CA PHE A 41 -10.65 -7.66 -7.29
C PHE A 41 -11.44 -6.70 -8.19
N TRP A 42 -10.77 -5.66 -8.70
CA TRP A 42 -11.39 -4.69 -9.60
C TRP A 42 -11.82 -5.32 -10.94
N LEU A 43 -10.98 -6.16 -11.54
CA LEU A 43 -11.32 -6.87 -12.78
C LEU A 43 -12.53 -7.80 -12.60
N LYS A 44 -12.66 -8.45 -11.43
CA LYS A 44 -13.85 -9.24 -11.09
C LYS A 44 -15.10 -8.34 -11.06
N MET A 45 -15.05 -7.22 -10.34
CA MET A 45 -16.17 -6.28 -10.29
C MET A 45 -16.52 -5.74 -11.67
N GLN A 46 -15.51 -5.40 -12.48
CA GLN A 46 -15.71 -4.91 -13.84
C GLN A 46 -16.41 -5.96 -14.70
N LYS A 47 -16.03 -7.23 -14.59
CA LYS A 47 -16.73 -8.33 -15.27
C LYS A 47 -18.20 -8.38 -14.87
N ASP A 48 -18.49 -8.39 -13.56
CA ASP A 48 -19.86 -8.49 -13.04
C ASP A 48 -20.72 -7.29 -13.50
N PHE A 49 -20.17 -6.07 -13.52
CA PHE A 49 -20.86 -4.89 -14.02
C PHE A 49 -21.08 -4.91 -15.53
N ASN A 50 -20.12 -5.41 -16.30
CA ASN A 50 -20.27 -5.57 -17.75
C ASN A 50 -21.37 -6.59 -18.08
N GLU A 51 -21.45 -7.70 -17.35
CA GLU A 51 -22.51 -8.71 -17.52
C GLU A 51 -23.89 -8.12 -17.20
N LYS A 52 -24.00 -7.35 -16.12
CA LYS A 52 -25.22 -6.63 -15.78
C LYS A 52 -25.63 -5.64 -16.86
N ALA A 53 -24.72 -4.76 -17.29
CA ALA A 53 -24.99 -3.78 -18.33
C ALA A 53 -25.41 -4.44 -19.66
N LYS A 54 -24.84 -5.62 -19.97
CA LYS A 54 -25.24 -6.42 -21.13
C LYS A 54 -26.68 -6.92 -21.01
N SER A 55 -27.09 -7.42 -19.84
CA SER A 55 -28.48 -7.88 -19.61
C SER A 55 -29.51 -6.75 -19.65
N GLU A 56 -29.11 -5.54 -19.24
CA GLU A 56 -29.97 -4.35 -19.22
C GLU A 56 -29.98 -3.59 -20.55
N GLY A 57 -29.15 -4.00 -21.52
CA GLY A 57 -28.99 -3.28 -22.80
C GLY A 57 -28.32 -1.92 -22.67
N THR A 58 -27.62 -1.67 -21.56
CA THR A 58 -26.92 -0.40 -21.27
C THR A 58 -25.41 -0.47 -21.51
N LEU A 59 -24.89 -1.63 -21.93
CA LEU A 59 -23.50 -1.80 -22.32
C LEU A 59 -23.20 -0.92 -23.55
N LYS A 60 -22.19 -0.04 -23.43
CA LYS A 60 -21.74 0.88 -24.49
C LYS A 60 -20.60 0.29 -25.30
#